data_AF-A0A9D4E5N0-F1
#
_entry.id   AF-A0A9D4E5N0-F1
#
_cell.length_a   1.000
_cell.length_b   1.000
_cell.length_c   1.000
_cell.angle_alpha   90.00
_cell.angle_beta   90.00
_cell.angle_gamma   90.00
#
_symmetry.space_group_name_H-M   'P 1'
#
loop_
_entity.id
_entity.type
_entity.pdbx_description
1 polymer ?
#
loop_
_entity_poly.entity_id
_entity_poly.type
_entity_poly.pdbx_seq_one_letter_code
_entity_poly.pdbx_strand_id
1 'polypeptide(L)'
;MCMFCQEDTNEKLHEVQQFSRSTDILNRAKCDDIMRARLSGIGDLMAAKGKYHNKCLNEFKRRTNEKSSSAKSEVDAAMEHLIEQLDDGLMHGHVFDMVMVWKTHTDI
;
A
#
# COMPACT_ATOMS: atom_id res chain seq x y z
N MET A 1 -7.36 -15.87 11.57
CA MET A 1 -6.30 -14.84 11.50
C MET A 1 -6.82 -13.54 10.90
N CYS A 2 -6.65 -12.43 11.64
CA CYS A 2 -6.97 -11.08 11.17
C CYS A 2 -5.82 -10.53 10.29
N MET A 3 -6.13 -9.95 9.13
CA MET A 3 -5.12 -9.41 8.20
C MET A 3 -4.35 -8.20 8.74
N PHE A 4 -4.87 -7.50 9.76
CA PHE A 4 -4.24 -6.32 10.33
C PHE A 4 -3.28 -6.64 11.48
N CYS A 5 -3.67 -7.49 12.44
CA CYS A 5 -2.80 -7.87 13.57
C CYS A 5 -2.06 -9.19 13.35
N GLN A 6 -2.48 -10.02 12.38
CA GLN A 6 -1.96 -11.38 12.15
C GLN A 6 -2.08 -12.32 13.36
N GLU A 7 -2.89 -11.97 14.35
CA GLU A 7 -3.16 -12.81 15.50
C GLU A 7 -4.44 -13.65 15.27
N ASP A 8 -4.44 -14.85 15.85
CA ASP A 8 -5.65 -15.62 16.11
C ASP A 8 -6.04 -15.41 17.57
N THR A 9 -6.92 -14.43 17.77
CA THR A 9 -7.54 -14.17 19.07
C THR A 9 -8.92 -14.80 19.09
N ASN A 10 -9.54 -14.90 20.28
CA ASN A 10 -10.94 -15.30 20.42
C ASN A 10 -11.92 -14.19 19.98
N GLU A 11 -11.43 -13.06 19.45
CA GLU A 11 -12.29 -11.99 18.95
C GLU A 11 -12.99 -12.39 17.65
N LYS A 12 -14.18 -11.84 17.43
CA LYS A 12 -14.96 -12.12 16.23
C LYS A 12 -14.27 -11.55 14.99
N LEU A 13 -13.95 -12.42 14.03
CA LEU A 13 -13.51 -12.04 12.70
C LEU A 13 -14.71 -11.69 11.81
N HIS A 14 -14.54 -10.61 11.05
CA HIS A 14 -15.40 -10.19 9.97
C HIS A 14 -14.72 -10.45 8.63
N GLU A 15 -15.49 -10.77 7.61
CA GLU A 15 -14.97 -10.99 6.25
C GLU A 15 -15.28 -9.77 5.37
N VAL A 16 -14.39 -9.46 4.43
CA VAL A 16 -14.64 -8.43 3.42
C VAL A 16 -15.67 -8.96 2.43
N GLN A 17 -16.90 -8.45 2.50
CA GLN A 17 -18.03 -8.90 1.69
C GLN A 17 -18.43 -7.92 0.58
N GLN A 18 -17.76 -6.77 0.48
CA GLN A 18 -18.11 -5.72 -0.47
C GLN A 18 -16.88 -5.21 -1.20
N PHE A 19 -16.99 -5.05 -2.52
CA PHE A 19 -15.91 -4.59 -3.38
C PHE A 19 -15.45 -3.18 -2.97
N SER A 20 -16.39 -2.28 -2.66
CA SER A 20 -16.08 -0.93 -2.15
C SER A 20 -15.20 -0.95 -0.91
N ARG A 21 -15.43 -1.90 0.00
CA ARG A 21 -14.62 -2.08 1.21
C ARG A 21 -13.26 -2.70 0.90
N SER A 22 -13.20 -3.64 -0.06
CA SER A 22 -11.94 -4.19 -0.60
C SER A 22 -11.04 -3.05 -1.11
N THR A 23 -11.59 -2.21 -1.98
CA THR A 23 -10.87 -1.06 -2.57
C THR A 23 -10.46 -0.01 -1.53
N ASP A 24 -11.33 0.36 -0.59
CA ASP A 24 -11.00 1.30 0.51
C ASP A 24 -9.78 0.82 1.31
N ILE A 25 -9.77 -0.46 1.69
CA ILE A 25 -8.68 -1.03 2.49
C ILE A 25 -7.37 -1.09 1.68
N LEU A 26 -7.43 -1.58 0.44
CA LEU A 26 -6.25 -1.68 -0.43
C LEU A 26 -5.64 -0.31 -0.73
N ASN A 27 -6.47 0.71 -0.98
CA ASN A 27 -5.99 2.07 -1.22
C ASN A 27 -5.34 2.67 0.03
N ARG A 28 -5.95 2.51 1.20
CA ARG A 28 -5.37 2.96 2.47
C ARG A 28 -4.08 2.24 2.82
N ALA A 29 -3.96 0.97 2.45
CA ALA A 29 -2.78 0.16 2.73
C ALA A 29 -1.53 0.71 2.04
N LYS A 30 -1.68 1.42 0.91
CA LYS A 30 -0.56 2.10 0.24
C LYS A 30 0.15 3.12 1.13
N CYS A 31 -0.56 3.71 2.09
CA CYS A 31 -0.04 4.69 3.05
C CYS A 31 0.50 4.07 4.35
N ASP A 32 0.54 2.74 4.47
CA ASP A 32 0.98 2.02 5.66
C ASP A 32 1.97 0.94 5.23
N ASP A 33 3.26 1.11 5.49
CA ASP A 33 4.31 0.23 4.95
C ASP A 33 4.11 -1.25 5.30
N ILE A 34 3.62 -1.52 6.52
CA ILE A 34 3.34 -2.88 6.99
C ILE A 34 2.19 -3.48 6.18
N MET A 35 1.09 -2.73 6.03
CA MET A 35 -0.07 -3.20 5.28
C MET A 35 0.20 -3.26 3.77
N ARG A 36 1.00 -2.33 3.22
CA ARG A 36 1.45 -2.33 1.82
C ARG A 36 2.22 -3.61 1.52
N ALA A 37 3.17 -3.99 2.38
CA ALA A 37 3.91 -5.23 2.22
C ALA A 37 3.01 -6.47 2.35
N ARG A 38 2.14 -6.50 3.38
CA ARG A 38 1.26 -7.66 3.64
C ARG A 38 0.21 -7.90 2.55
N LEU A 39 -0.29 -6.85 1.93
CA LEU A 39 -1.32 -6.93 0.89
C LEU A 39 -0.74 -6.83 -0.53
N SER A 40 0.58 -6.88 -0.66
CA SER A 40 1.24 -6.85 -1.96
C SER A 40 0.77 -8.01 -2.84
N GLY A 41 0.44 -7.73 -4.09
CA GLY A 41 -0.10 -8.71 -5.04
C GLY A 41 -1.58 -9.08 -4.84
N ILE A 42 -2.26 -8.58 -3.81
CA ILE A 42 -3.70 -8.81 -3.60
C ILE A 42 -4.50 -7.68 -4.25
N GLY A 43 -5.14 -7.98 -5.38
CA GLY A 43 -6.03 -7.03 -6.07
C GLY A 43 -7.46 -7.00 -5.53
N ASP A 44 -7.92 -8.07 -4.87
CA ASP A 44 -9.25 -8.17 -4.29
C ASP A 44 -9.27 -8.97 -2.98
N LEU A 45 -9.52 -8.27 -1.88
CA LEU A 45 -9.68 -8.85 -0.55
C LEU A 45 -10.93 -9.72 -0.41
N MET A 46 -11.97 -9.56 -1.23
CA MET A 46 -13.11 -10.48 -1.22
C MET A 46 -12.70 -11.84 -1.77
N ALA A 47 -12.08 -11.88 -2.95
CA ALA A 47 -11.57 -13.10 -3.56
C ALA A 47 -10.53 -13.80 -2.68
N ALA A 48 -9.69 -13.02 -1.98
CA ALA A 48 -8.71 -13.51 -1.02
C ALA A 48 -9.32 -13.92 0.34
N LYS A 49 -10.65 -13.82 0.53
CA LYS A 49 -11.35 -14.09 1.80
C LYS A 49 -10.73 -13.34 2.99
N GLY A 50 -10.41 -12.06 2.76
CA GLY A 50 -9.79 -11.18 3.73
C GLY A 50 -10.62 -11.06 5.00
N LYS A 51 -10.03 -11.40 6.14
CA LYS A 51 -10.68 -11.37 7.46
C LYS A 51 -10.04 -10.36 8.38
N TYR A 52 -10.84 -9.73 9.24
CA TYR A 52 -10.36 -8.69 10.14
C TYR A 52 -11.19 -8.58 11.42
N HIS A 53 -10.57 -8.08 12.50
CA HIS A 53 -11.30 -7.57 13.67
C HIS A 53 -11.78 -6.14 13.40
N ASN A 54 -13.01 -5.82 13.81
CA ASN A 54 -13.56 -4.45 13.65
C ASN A 54 -12.67 -3.39 14.33
N LYS A 55 -12.12 -3.71 15.50
CA LYS A 55 -11.21 -2.83 16.23
C LYS A 55 -9.95 -2.53 15.40
N CYS A 56 -9.31 -3.56 14.85
CA CYS A 56 -8.12 -3.39 14.01
C CYS A 56 -8.40 -2.59 12.73
N LEU A 57 -9.59 -2.76 12.12
CA LEU A 57 -10.00 -1.95 10.96
C LEU A 57 -10.13 -0.46 11.34
N ASN A 58 -10.74 -0.16 12.49
CA ASN A 58 -10.89 1.22 12.96
C ASN A 58 -9.54 1.87 13.27
N GLU A 59 -8.64 1.14 13.93
CA GLU A 59 -7.28 1.60 14.21
C GLU A 59 -6.48 1.83 12.92
N PHE A 60 -6.62 0.93 11.94
CA PHE A 60 -6.03 1.10 10.61
C PHE A 60 -6.56 2.34 9.89
N LYS A 61 -7.86 2.60 9.95
CA LYS A 61 -8.45 3.80 9.35
C LYS A 61 -7.95 5.09 10.01
N ARG A 62 -7.84 5.10 11.34
CA ARG A 62 -7.31 6.24 12.09
C ARG A 62 -5.87 6.58 11.69
N ARG A 63 -4.97 5.59 11.73
CA ARG A 63 -3.54 5.82 11.43
C ARG A 63 -3.29 6.16 9.95
N THR A 64 -4.08 5.61 9.02
CA THR A 64 -3.95 5.95 7.59
C THR A 64 -4.55 7.30 7.26
N ASN A 65 -5.61 7.74 7.95
CA ASN A 65 -6.08 9.12 7.84
C ASN A 65 -5.01 10.12 8.30
N GLU A 66 -4.37 9.88 9.44
CA GLU A 66 -3.29 10.74 9.97
C GLU A 66 -2.09 10.82 8.99
N LYS A 67 -1.70 9.70 8.39
CA LYS A 67 -0.65 9.66 7.36
C LYS A 67 -1.06 10.29 6.02
N SER A 68 -2.33 10.19 5.64
CA SER A 68 -2.82 10.87 4.42
C SER A 68 -2.86 12.39 4.55
N SER A 69 -2.91 12.91 5.78
CA SER A 69 -2.88 14.35 6.09
C SER A 69 -1.48 14.92 6.26
N SER A 70 -0.42 14.11 6.34
CA SER A 70 0.93 14.65 6.22
C SER A 70 1.16 14.99 4.77
N ALA A 71 1.37 16.27 4.46
CA ALA A 71 1.78 16.71 3.13
C ALA A 71 2.92 15.81 2.64
N LYS A 72 2.75 15.21 1.45
CA LYS A 72 3.83 14.47 0.79
C LYS A 72 5.04 15.40 0.78
N SER A 73 6.14 14.95 1.36
CA SER A 73 7.36 15.72 1.27
C SER A 73 7.75 15.84 -0.19
N GLU A 74 8.50 16.88 -0.55
CA GLU A 74 9.04 17.02 -1.92
C GLU A 74 9.82 15.77 -2.34
N VAL A 75 10.43 15.07 -1.38
CA VAL A 75 11.11 13.78 -1.55
C VAL A 75 10.14 12.66 -1.96
N ASP A 76 8.97 12.58 -1.32
CA ASP A 76 7.96 11.57 -1.65
C ASP A 76 7.39 11.79 -3.06
N ALA A 77 7.18 13.05 -3.45
CA ALA A 77 6.72 13.41 -4.78
C ALA A 77 7.79 13.10 -5.86
N ALA A 78 9.06 13.40 -5.58
CA ALA A 78 10.17 13.07 -6.48
C ALA A 78 10.33 11.55 -6.66
N MET A 79 10.19 10.77 -5.58
CA MET A 79 10.25 9.31 -5.63
C MET A 79 9.08 8.68 -6.40
N GLU A 80 7.85 9.16 -6.20
CA GLU A 80 6.71 8.70 -6.99
C GLU A 80 6.91 8.96 -8.48
N HIS A 81 7.38 10.16 -8.84
CA HIS A 81 7.66 10.50 -10.22
C HIS A 81 8.74 9.63 -10.85
N LEU A 82 9.78 9.27 -10.08
CA LEU A 82 10.81 8.34 -10.53
C LEU A 82 10.24 6.94 -10.78
N ILE A 83 9.36 6.45 -9.89
CA ILE A 83 8.71 5.16 -10.04
C ILE A 83 7.85 5.13 -11.31
N GLU A 84 7.08 6.18 -11.58
CA GLU A 84 6.25 6.30 -12.78
C GLU A 84 7.11 6.26 -14.06
N GLN A 85 8.24 6.95 -14.10
CA GLN A 85 9.16 6.94 -15.25
C GLN A 85 9.76 5.55 -15.51
N LEU A 86 10.13 4.84 -14.44
CA LEU A 86 10.69 3.49 -14.54
C LEU A 86 9.64 2.50 -15.04
N ASP A 87 8.42 2.58 -14.51
CA ASP A 87 7.32 1.70 -14.89
C ASP A 87 6.95 1.91 -16.37
N ASP A 88 6.82 3.16 -16.81
CA ASP A 88 6.56 3.48 -18.21
C ASP A 88 7.66 2.96 -19.15
N GLY A 89 8.94 3.18 -18.81
CA GLY A 89 10.03 2.69 -19.64
C GLY A 89 10.11 1.16 -19.70
N LEU A 90 9.86 0.47 -18.57
CA LEU A 90 9.83 -0.99 -18.53
C LEU A 90 8.70 -1.54 -19.41
N MET A 91 7.53 -0.89 -19.41
CA MET A 91 6.41 -1.24 -20.29
C MET A 91 6.75 -1.08 -21.78
N HIS A 92 7.67 -0.18 -22.11
CA HIS A 92 8.18 0.02 -23.48
C HIS A 92 9.46 -0.79 -23.78
N GLY A 93 9.88 -1.69 -22.88
CA GLY A 93 11.03 -2.57 -23.07
C GLY A 93 12.39 -1.91 -22.80
N HIS A 94 12.41 -0.75 -22.13
CA HIS A 94 13.65 -0.11 -21.72
C HIS A 94 14.30 -0.88 -20.58
N VAL A 95 15.63 -1.00 -20.62
CA VAL A 95 16.44 -1.57 -19.54
C VAL A 95 17.14 -0.43 -18.83
N PHE A 96 16.91 -0.31 -17.53
CA PHE A 96 17.49 0.73 -16.70
C PHE A 96 18.70 0.21 -15.93
N ASP A 97 19.82 0.93 -16.02
CA ASP A 97 20.89 0.81 -15.04
C ASP A 97 20.56 1.71 -13.85
N MET A 98 20.18 1.09 -12.73
CA MET A 98 19.79 1.80 -11.51
C MET A 98 20.90 2.70 -10.96
N VAL A 99 22.18 2.42 -11.26
CA VAL A 99 23.31 3.28 -10.86
C VAL A 99 23.31 4.58 -11.66
N MET A 100 22.98 4.53 -12.96
CA MET A 100 22.87 5.74 -13.79
C MET A 100 21.62 6.55 -13.44
N VAL A 101 20.49 5.87 -13.23
CA VAL A 101 19.24 6.51 -12.81
C VAL A 101 19.45 7.28 -11.51
N TRP A 102 20.15 6.69 -10.54
CA TRP A 102 20.48 7.37 -9.29
C TRP A 102 21.36 8.61 -9.50
N LYS A 103 22.43 8.50 -10.30
CA LYS A 103 23.34 9.63 -10.57
C LYS A 103 22.62 10.85 -11.17
N THR A 104 21.72 10.63 -12.12
CA THR A 104 20.94 11.71 -12.75
C THR A 104 20.07 12.50 -11.77
N HIS A 105 19.75 11.93 -10.60
CA HIS A 105 18.93 12.54 -9.57
C HIS A 105 19.73 13.04 -8.36
N THR A 106 21.03 12.75 -8.27
CA THR A 106 21.93 13.23 -7.19
C THR A 106 22.91 14.31 -7.62
N ASP A 107 23.07 14.54 -8.93
CA ASP A 107 23.97 15.57 -9.48
C ASP A 107 23.26 16.94 -9.72
N ILE A 108 22.17 17.21 -9.00
CA ILE A 108 21.50 18.53 -8.92
C ILE A 108 21.81 19.20 -7.57
#